data_AF-A0A328AR19-F1
#
_entry.id   AF-A0A328AR19-F1
#
_cell.length_a   1.000
_cell.length_b   1.000
_cell.length_c   1.000
_cell.angle_alpha   90.00
_cell.angle_beta   90.00
_cell.angle_gamma   90.00
#
_symmetry.space_group_name_H-M   'P 1'
#
loop_
_entity.id
_entity.type
_entity.pdbx_description
1 polymer ?
#
loop_
_entity_poly.entity_id
_entity_poly.type
_entity_poly.pdbx_seq_one_letter_code
_entity_poly.pdbx_strand_id
1 'polypeptide(L)'
;MAAQTTHNAGDAHDGNPVAEAAEAVHGHEVPAGTTEVAAHGGEGGGLPQFRMEYWGGQIIWLLIIFAVLYALLAKVFVPRLRKIQDTRAQTIAEAVEQARTVQAEADAQAKAAQAELEDARAQARRLAADAKAKAQAEMAASQAAEDQRLNAELEQAEARIRGLRDQAMSNVRGIAADTAEAMVAKLTGQAPSRADIDAALAGRTTEGAA
;
A
#
# COMPACT_ATOMS: atom_id res chain seq x y z
N MET A 1 -22.54 -7.15 30.30
CA MET A 1 -23.97 -6.76 30.11
C MET A 1 -24.26 -6.91 28.64
N ALA A 2 -24.69 -8.07 28.13
CA ALA A 2 -25.88 -8.85 28.47
C ALA A 2 -27.16 -8.01 28.32
N ALA A 3 -27.90 -8.21 27.22
CA ALA A 3 -29.31 -8.59 27.24
C ALA A 3 -29.87 -8.66 25.81
N GLN A 4 -30.15 -9.90 25.39
CA GLN A 4 -31.14 -10.31 24.40
C GLN A 4 -32.56 -9.92 24.88
N THR A 5 -33.57 -10.17 24.02
CA THR A 5 -35.01 -10.46 24.33
C THR A 5 -35.93 -9.24 24.18
N THR A 6 -37.07 -9.23 23.48
CA THR A 6 -37.86 -10.14 22.61
C THR A 6 -38.98 -9.28 22.03
N HIS A 7 -39.42 -9.49 20.80
CA HIS A 7 -40.86 -9.37 20.50
C HIS A 7 -41.24 -10.32 19.36
N ASN A 8 -42.06 -11.31 19.71
CA ASN A 8 -42.74 -12.26 18.85
C ASN A 8 -44.24 -12.05 19.06
N ALA A 9 -44.96 -11.76 17.97
CA ALA A 9 -46.38 -11.98 17.71
C ALA A 9 -46.59 -11.45 16.27
N GLY A 10 -47.05 -12.21 15.30
CA GLY A 10 -48.32 -12.91 15.30
C GLY A 10 -49.34 -11.99 14.62
N ASP A 11 -49.73 -12.34 13.39
CA ASP A 11 -50.90 -11.93 12.59
C ASP A 11 -50.47 -11.89 11.12
N ALA A 12 -50.70 -12.92 10.30
CA ALA A 12 -51.97 -13.52 9.89
C ALA A 12 -52.94 -12.49 9.28
N HIS A 13 -53.35 -12.80 8.06
CA HIS A 13 -54.47 -12.24 7.30
C HIS A 13 -54.31 -10.90 6.57
N ASP A 14 -53.94 -11.02 5.30
CA ASP A 14 -54.59 -10.33 4.16
C ASP A 14 -54.39 -11.27 2.94
N GLY A 15 -55.35 -11.60 2.09
CA GLY A 15 -56.65 -11.00 1.84
C GLY A 15 -57.05 -11.11 0.37
N ASN A 16 -57.14 -12.34 -0.19
CA ASN A 16 -58.00 -12.77 -1.33
C ASN A 16 -57.75 -12.12 -2.74
N PRO A 17 -58.42 -12.52 -3.86
CA PRO A 17 -59.15 -13.75 -4.24
C PRO A 17 -58.80 -14.28 -5.65
N VAL A 18 -58.51 -15.58 -5.81
CA VAL A 18 -58.92 -16.32 -7.03
C VAL A 18 -58.79 -17.81 -6.82
N ALA A 19 -59.91 -18.47 -6.50
CA ALA A 19 -60.21 -19.86 -6.88
C ALA A 19 -61.61 -20.22 -6.35
N GLU A 20 -62.64 -19.60 -6.93
CA GLU A 20 -63.96 -20.22 -6.95
C GLU A 20 -63.92 -21.32 -8.02
N ALA A 21 -63.55 -22.53 -7.60
CA ALA A 21 -63.80 -23.73 -8.39
C ALA A 21 -65.04 -24.39 -7.78
N ALA A 22 -66.18 -24.07 -8.38
CA ALA A 22 -67.46 -24.69 -8.10
C ALA A 22 -67.35 -26.23 -8.16
N GLU A 23 -67.68 -26.88 -7.05
CA GLU A 23 -68.18 -28.24 -7.06
C GLU A 23 -69.47 -28.28 -7.89
N ALA A 24 -69.33 -28.60 -9.17
CA ALA A 24 -70.43 -29.10 -9.96
C ALA A 24 -70.50 -30.62 -9.74
N VAL A 25 -71.29 -31.02 -8.73
CA VAL A 25 -71.89 -32.34 -8.64
C VAL A 25 -72.66 -32.56 -9.94
N HIS A 26 -72.08 -33.34 -10.86
CA HIS A 26 -72.77 -33.75 -12.07
C HIS A 26 -73.77 -34.84 -11.68
N GLY A 27 -74.99 -34.41 -11.35
CA GLY A 27 -76.16 -35.26 -11.33
C GLY A 27 -76.30 -35.89 -12.72
N HIS A 28 -76.02 -37.19 -12.78
CA HIS A 28 -76.23 -38.00 -13.97
C HIS A 28 -77.75 -38.23 -14.13
N GLU A 29 -78.45 -37.23 -14.67
CA GLU A 29 -79.76 -37.47 -15.26
C GLU A 29 -79.53 -38.33 -16.50
N VAL A 30 -80.04 -39.56 -16.45
CA VAL A 30 -80.03 -40.51 -17.56
C VAL A 30 -81.14 -40.07 -18.53
N PRO A 31 -80.85 -39.45 -19.69
CA PRO A 31 -81.83 -39.50 -20.76
C PRO A 31 -81.94 -40.98 -21.16
N ALA A 32 -83.14 -41.53 -21.02
CA ALA A 32 -83.51 -42.82 -21.57
C ALA A 32 -83.37 -42.76 -23.11
N GLY A 33 -82.13 -42.92 -23.59
CA GLY A 33 -81.81 -43.18 -24.97
C GLY A 33 -82.18 -44.63 -25.24
N THR A 34 -83.32 -44.85 -25.87
CA THR A 34 -83.68 -46.11 -26.52
C THR A 34 -82.49 -46.58 -27.34
N THR A 35 -81.91 -47.69 -26.91
CA THR A 35 -80.83 -48.38 -27.62
C THR A 35 -81.44 -48.97 -28.87
N GLU A 36 -81.36 -48.26 -30.00
CA GLU A 36 -81.50 -48.89 -31.31
C GLU A 36 -80.29 -49.79 -31.50
N VAL A 37 -80.46 -51.06 -31.16
CA VAL A 37 -79.53 -52.12 -31.50
C VAL A 37 -79.57 -52.27 -33.02
N ALA A 38 -78.62 -51.62 -33.70
CA ALA A 38 -78.33 -51.93 -35.09
C ALA A 38 -77.97 -53.42 -35.17
N ALA A 39 -78.84 -54.19 -35.81
CA ALA A 39 -78.66 -55.62 -36.02
C ALA A 39 -77.41 -55.85 -36.89
N HIS A 40 -76.32 -56.29 -36.27
CA HIS A 40 -75.16 -56.79 -36.98
C HIS A 40 -75.46 -58.21 -37.48
N GLY A 41 -75.83 -58.31 -38.75
CA GLY A 41 -75.78 -59.57 -39.51
C GLY A 41 -74.36 -59.82 -40.03
N GLY A 42 -73.87 -61.05 -39.86
CA GLY A 42 -72.85 -61.65 -40.72
C GLY A 42 -71.43 -61.76 -40.15
N GLU A 43 -71.12 -62.97 -39.68
CA GLU A 43 -69.83 -63.68 -39.74
C GLU A 43 -68.60 -63.17 -38.94
N GLY A 44 -68.17 -64.02 -38.00
CA GLY A 44 -66.81 -64.26 -37.50
C GLY A 44 -65.81 -63.11 -37.42
N GLY A 45 -65.51 -62.64 -36.21
CA GLY A 45 -64.29 -61.85 -35.97
C GLY A 45 -64.28 -61.25 -34.58
N GLY A 46 -63.21 -61.50 -33.83
CA GLY A 46 -63.04 -61.06 -32.43
C GLY A 46 -63.11 -59.55 -32.23
N LEU A 47 -62.97 -59.13 -30.96
CA LEU A 47 -63.10 -57.75 -30.47
C LEU A 47 -62.77 -56.69 -31.55
N PRO A 48 -63.68 -55.75 -31.86
CA PRO A 48 -63.56 -54.84 -33.00
C PRO A 48 -62.28 -53.98 -33.02
N GLN A 49 -61.53 -53.92 -31.91
CA GLN A 49 -60.22 -53.28 -31.78
C GLN A 49 -59.03 -54.08 -32.38
N PHE A 50 -59.19 -55.36 -32.73
CA PHE A 50 -58.14 -56.22 -33.29
C PHE A 50 -58.30 -56.53 -34.79
N ARG A 51 -59.13 -55.75 -35.50
CA ARG A 51 -59.27 -55.82 -36.96
C ARG A 51 -57.99 -55.25 -37.62
N MET A 52 -57.06 -56.13 -37.99
CA MET A 52 -55.74 -55.75 -38.53
C MET A 52 -55.82 -55.13 -39.94
N GLU A 53 -56.99 -55.12 -40.59
CA GLU A 53 -57.17 -54.55 -41.94
C GLU A 53 -56.80 -53.05 -42.03
N TYR A 54 -56.96 -52.26 -40.97
CA TYR A 54 -56.65 -50.82 -40.97
C TYR A 54 -55.29 -50.46 -40.33
N TRP A 55 -54.61 -51.44 -39.72
CA TRP A 55 -53.33 -51.22 -39.03
C TRP A 55 -52.21 -50.82 -39.99
N GLY A 56 -52.20 -51.35 -41.21
CA GLY A 56 -51.20 -51.00 -42.22
C GLY A 56 -51.25 -49.51 -42.61
N GLY A 57 -52.45 -48.99 -42.87
CA GLY A 57 -52.66 -47.57 -43.18
C GLY A 57 -52.29 -46.66 -42.01
N GLN A 58 -52.68 -47.04 -40.79
CA GLN A 58 -52.33 -46.29 -39.58
C GLN A 58 -50.81 -46.26 -39.36
N ILE A 59 -50.10 -47.38 -39.52
CA ILE A 59 -48.65 -47.44 -39.36
C ILE A 59 -47.94 -46.59 -40.40
N ILE A 60 -48.36 -46.64 -41.67
CA ILE A 60 -47.77 -45.83 -42.74
C ILE A 60 -47.96 -44.33 -42.44
N TRP A 61 -49.16 -43.93 -42.04
CA TRP A 61 -49.41 -42.54 -41.64
C TRP A 61 -48.58 -42.13 -40.42
N LEU A 62 -48.47 -43.02 -39.42
CA LEU A 62 -47.67 -42.80 -38.21
C LEU A 62 -46.18 -42.66 -38.54
N LEU A 63 -45.67 -43.44 -39.49
CA LEU A 63 -44.32 -43.30 -40.01
C LEU A 63 -44.10 -41.98 -40.75
N ILE A 64 -45.08 -41.51 -41.52
CA ILE A 64 -44.99 -40.21 -42.21
C ILE A 64 -44.89 -39.08 -41.18
N ILE A 65 -45.81 -39.00 -40.20
CA ILE A 65 -45.76 -37.94 -39.18
C ILE A 65 -44.51 -38.07 -38.31
N PHE A 66 -44.09 -39.29 -37.98
CA PHE A 66 -42.89 -39.54 -37.21
C PHE A 66 -41.63 -39.10 -37.97
N ALA A 67 -41.54 -39.39 -39.26
CA ALA A 67 -40.43 -38.95 -40.10
C ALA A 67 -40.38 -37.41 -40.21
N VAL A 68 -41.53 -36.75 -40.37
CA VAL A 68 -41.61 -35.28 -40.38
C VAL A 68 -41.17 -34.69 -39.03
N LEU A 69 -41.68 -35.23 -37.91
CA LEU A 69 -41.31 -34.79 -36.57
C LEU A 69 -39.82 -35.03 -36.29
N TYR A 70 -39.30 -36.20 -36.67
CA TYR A 70 -37.89 -36.56 -36.54
C TYR A 70 -36.99 -35.59 -37.32
N ALA A 71 -37.35 -35.27 -38.57
CA ALA A 71 -36.61 -34.31 -39.38
C ALA A 71 -36.58 -32.92 -38.73
N LEU A 72 -37.70 -32.49 -38.13
CA LEU A 72 -37.80 -31.21 -37.44
C LEU A 72 -36.95 -31.17 -36.16
N LEU A 73 -36.96 -32.25 -35.36
CA LEU A 73 -36.07 -32.42 -34.20
C LEU A 73 -34.59 -32.42 -34.60
N ALA A 74 -34.23 -33.24 -35.58
CA ALA A 74 -32.85 -33.39 -36.05
C ALA A 74 -32.30 -32.09 -36.64
N LYS A 75 -33.11 -31.35 -37.40
CA LYS A 75 -32.65 -30.17 -38.14
C LYS A 75 -32.83 -28.84 -37.39
N VAL A 76 -33.71 -28.77 -36.38
CA VAL A 76 -33.99 -27.51 -35.66
C VAL A 76 -33.66 -27.59 -34.17
N PHE A 77 -34.19 -28.59 -33.46
CA PHE A 77 -34.04 -28.67 -32.00
C PHE A 77 -32.61 -29.06 -31.59
N VAL A 78 -32.05 -30.10 -32.19
CA VAL A 78 -30.67 -30.55 -31.90
C VAL A 78 -29.63 -29.46 -32.16
N PRO A 79 -29.60 -28.76 -33.32
CA PRO A 79 -28.62 -27.70 -33.55
C PRO A 79 -28.80 -26.49 -32.62
N ARG A 80 -30.04 -26.13 -32.26
CA ARG A 80 -30.28 -25.05 -31.28
C ARG A 80 -29.73 -25.40 -29.90
N LEU A 81 -29.90 -26.64 -29.46
CA LEU A 81 -29.38 -27.09 -28.16
C LEU A 81 -27.84 -27.15 -28.14
N ARG A 82 -27.22 -27.60 -29.23
CA ARG A 82 -25.75 -27.57 -29.38
C ARG A 82 -25.23 -26.14 -29.32
N LYS A 83 -25.83 -25.21 -30.08
CA LYS A 83 -25.43 -23.80 -30.07
C LYS A 83 -25.42 -23.18 -28.66
N ILE A 84 -26.41 -23.48 -27.83
CA ILE A 84 -26.47 -22.96 -26.45
C ILE A 84 -25.33 -23.51 -25.59
N GLN A 85 -25.04 -24.81 -25.70
CA GLN A 85 -23.93 -25.43 -24.96
C GLN A 85 -22.59 -24.86 -25.43
N ASP A 86 -22.38 -24.75 -26.74
CA ASP A 86 -21.16 -24.20 -27.32
C ASP A 86 -20.96 -22.74 -26.91
N THR A 87 -22.01 -21.91 -26.96
CA THR A 87 -21.94 -20.51 -26.49
C THR A 87 -21.57 -20.45 -25.01
N ARG A 88 -22.17 -21.27 -24.15
CA ARG A 88 -21.82 -21.29 -22.72
C ARG A 88 -20.37 -21.71 -22.49
N ALA A 89 -19.93 -22.79 -23.14
CA ALA A 89 -18.56 -23.28 -23.05
C ALA A 89 -17.56 -22.23 -23.53
N GLN A 90 -17.86 -21.56 -24.65
CA GLN A 90 -17.05 -20.50 -25.20
C GLN A 90 -16.97 -19.29 -24.25
N THR A 91 -18.10 -18.80 -23.74
CA THR A 91 -18.10 -17.67 -22.79
C THR A 91 -17.34 -17.99 -21.51
N ILE A 92 -17.46 -19.21 -20.99
CA ILE A 92 -16.70 -19.64 -19.80
C ILE A 92 -15.19 -19.69 -20.14
N ALA A 93 -14.82 -20.27 -21.27
CA ALA A 93 -13.42 -20.34 -21.70
C ALA A 93 -12.81 -18.94 -21.87
N GLU A 94 -13.53 -18.02 -22.53
CA GLU A 94 -13.13 -16.63 -22.70
C GLU A 94 -13.00 -15.90 -21.35
N ALA A 95 -13.96 -16.08 -20.44
CA ALA A 95 -13.92 -15.48 -19.11
C ALA A 95 -12.74 -16.00 -18.27
N VAL A 96 -12.44 -17.30 -18.34
CA VAL A 96 -11.29 -17.90 -17.64
C VAL A 96 -9.98 -17.38 -18.21
N GLU A 97 -9.86 -17.27 -19.54
CA GLU A 97 -8.65 -16.77 -20.18
C GLU A 97 -8.42 -15.28 -19.89
N GLN A 98 -9.48 -14.47 -19.92
CA GLN A 98 -9.42 -13.08 -19.50
C GLN A 98 -9.01 -12.96 -18.03
N ALA A 99 -9.61 -13.76 -17.15
CA ALA A 99 -9.25 -13.76 -15.73
C ALA A 99 -7.78 -14.13 -15.50
N ARG A 100 -7.26 -15.14 -16.23
CA ARG A 100 -5.83 -15.52 -16.18
C ARG A 100 -4.92 -14.43 -16.69
N THR A 101 -5.29 -13.77 -17.78
CA THR A 101 -4.51 -12.67 -18.36
C THR A 101 -4.45 -11.49 -17.38
N VAL A 102 -5.60 -11.07 -16.85
CA VAL A 102 -5.68 -9.99 -15.85
C VAL A 102 -4.91 -10.36 -14.59
N GLN A 103 -4.98 -11.61 -14.13
CA GLN A 103 -4.21 -12.07 -12.98
C GLN A 103 -2.70 -12.02 -13.26
N ALA A 104 -2.25 -12.48 -14.44
CA ALA A 104 -0.86 -12.44 -14.83
C ALA A 104 -0.33 -10.99 -14.96
N GLU A 105 -1.14 -10.09 -15.52
CA GLU A 105 -0.82 -8.66 -15.61
C GLU A 105 -0.74 -8.02 -14.22
N ALA A 106 -1.69 -8.31 -13.32
CA ALA A 106 -1.67 -7.83 -11.95
C ALA A 106 -0.44 -8.34 -11.17
N ASP A 107 -0.10 -9.63 -11.30
CA ASP A 107 1.09 -10.20 -10.68
C ASP A 107 2.38 -9.58 -11.24
N ALA A 108 2.44 -9.31 -12.55
CA ALA A 108 3.57 -8.64 -13.18
C ALA A 108 3.71 -7.20 -12.68
N GLN A 109 2.62 -6.45 -12.61
CA GLN A 109 2.60 -5.08 -12.09
C GLN A 109 2.95 -5.04 -10.59
N ALA A 110 2.43 -5.97 -9.79
CA ALA A 110 2.76 -6.08 -8.38
C ALA A 110 4.26 -6.34 -8.16
N LYS A 111 4.86 -7.24 -8.95
CA LYS A 111 6.30 -7.50 -8.92
C LYS A 111 7.12 -6.28 -9.34
N ALA A 112 6.71 -5.58 -10.40
CA ALA A 112 7.38 -4.36 -10.85
C ALA A 112 7.32 -3.24 -9.79
N ALA A 113 6.14 -3.00 -9.21
CA ALA A 113 5.96 -2.02 -8.14
C ALA A 113 6.77 -2.39 -6.89
N GLN A 114 6.83 -3.67 -6.52
CA GLN A 114 7.64 -4.12 -5.40
C GLN A 114 9.14 -3.93 -5.67
N ALA A 115 9.62 -4.21 -6.88
CA ALA A 115 11.00 -3.97 -7.26
C ALA A 115 11.36 -2.48 -7.24
N GLU A 116 10.47 -1.62 -7.75
CA GLU A 116 10.64 -0.16 -7.73
C GLU A 116 10.67 0.40 -6.30
N LEU A 117 9.81 -0.11 -5.41
CA LEU A 117 9.81 0.27 -3.99
C LEU A 117 11.10 -0.13 -3.28
N GLU A 118 11.61 -1.33 -3.54
CA GLU A 118 12.87 -1.78 -2.95
C GLU A 118 14.07 -0.99 -3.48
N ASP A 119 14.11 -0.69 -4.78
CA ASP A 119 15.15 0.15 -5.37
C ASP A 119 15.09 1.59 -4.83
N ALA A 120 13.90 2.19 -4.76
CA ALA A 120 13.71 3.53 -4.18
C ALA A 120 14.15 3.57 -2.70
N ARG A 121 13.83 2.54 -1.91
CA ARG A 121 14.30 2.41 -0.52
C ARG A 121 15.83 2.29 -0.45
N ALA A 122 16.44 1.51 -1.34
CA ALA A 122 17.88 1.37 -1.40
C ALA A 122 18.57 2.70 -1.77
N GLN A 123 18.05 3.41 -2.78
CA GLN A 123 18.53 4.72 -3.19
C GLN A 123 18.38 5.75 -2.07
N ALA A 124 17.24 5.80 -1.38
CA ALA A 124 17.03 6.71 -0.26
C ALA A 124 18.03 6.46 0.89
N ARG A 125 18.30 5.19 1.21
CA ARG A 125 19.31 4.83 2.23
C ARG A 125 20.72 5.24 1.82
N ARG A 126 21.09 5.04 0.55
CA ARG A 126 22.38 5.49 -0.01
C ARG A 126 22.51 7.01 0.07
N LEU A 127 21.49 7.74 -0.41
CA LEU A 127 21.48 9.20 -0.37
C LEU A 127 21.59 9.73 1.06
N ALA A 128 20.88 9.13 2.02
CA ALA A 128 20.97 9.51 3.42
C ALA A 128 22.37 9.25 4.01
N ALA A 129 23.01 8.13 3.65
CA ALA A 129 24.36 7.82 4.07
C ALA A 129 25.38 8.79 3.46
N ASP A 130 25.27 9.08 2.17
CA ASP A 130 26.15 10.00 1.44
C ASP A 130 26.01 11.44 1.97
N ALA A 131 24.77 11.90 2.20
CA ALA A 131 24.50 13.21 2.78
C ALA A 131 25.09 13.32 4.20
N LYS A 132 24.95 12.27 5.02
CA LYS A 132 25.56 12.23 6.36
C LYS A 132 27.08 12.26 6.29
N ALA A 133 27.70 11.48 5.40
CA ALA A 133 29.14 11.47 5.22
C ALA A 133 29.66 12.83 4.76
N LYS A 134 28.97 13.47 3.82
CA LYS A 134 29.31 14.82 3.33
C LYS A 134 29.18 15.87 4.44
N ALA A 135 28.08 15.84 5.20
CA ALA A 135 27.88 16.76 6.32
C ALA A 135 28.96 16.58 7.40
N GLN A 136 29.33 15.34 7.73
CA GLN A 136 30.42 15.08 8.67
C GLN A 136 31.77 15.58 8.16
N ALA A 137 32.07 15.41 6.87
CA ALA A 137 33.29 15.93 6.27
C ALA A 137 33.34 17.46 6.28
N GLU A 138 32.23 18.14 5.94
CA GLU A 138 32.12 19.59 6.00
C GLU A 138 32.25 20.13 7.42
N MET A 139 31.61 19.46 8.40
CA MET A 139 31.75 19.81 9.82
C MET A 139 33.20 19.68 10.28
N ALA A 140 33.88 18.57 9.95
CA ALA A 140 35.29 18.35 10.32
C ALA A 140 36.22 19.40 9.68
N ALA A 141 35.97 19.76 8.42
CA ALA A 141 36.73 20.79 7.72
C ALA A 141 36.53 22.19 8.36
N SER A 142 35.28 22.54 8.68
CA SER A 142 34.95 23.79 9.37
C SER A 142 35.58 23.86 10.77
N GLN A 143 35.48 22.77 11.54
CA GLN A 143 36.10 22.64 12.85
C GLN A 143 37.62 22.86 12.77
N ALA A 144 38.30 22.19 11.83
CA ALA A 144 39.73 22.34 11.65
C ALA A 144 40.13 23.77 11.23
N ALA A 145 39.33 24.43 10.39
CA ALA A 145 39.57 25.82 9.99
C ALA A 145 39.41 26.80 11.16
N GLU A 146 38.36 26.63 11.98
CA GLU A 146 38.16 27.43 13.18
C GLU A 146 39.24 27.17 14.23
N ASP A 147 39.65 25.92 14.44
CA ASP A 147 40.74 25.59 15.37
C ASP A 147 42.05 26.26 14.94
N GLN A 148 42.36 26.28 13.64
CA GLN A 148 43.53 27.01 13.11
C GLN A 148 43.41 28.52 13.35
N ARG A 149 42.23 29.10 13.11
CA ARG A 149 41.98 30.52 13.34
C ARG A 149 42.13 30.90 14.81
N LEU A 150 41.55 30.09 15.70
CA LEU A 150 41.63 30.28 17.14
C LEU A 150 43.07 30.14 17.65
N ASN A 151 43.83 29.16 17.15
CA ASN A 151 45.23 29.01 17.54
C ASN A 151 46.08 30.22 17.08
N ALA A 152 45.87 30.73 15.88
CA ALA A 152 46.53 31.94 15.41
C ALA A 152 46.17 33.18 16.24
N GLU A 153 44.90 33.32 16.63
CA GLU A 153 44.44 34.42 17.49
C GLU A 153 45.03 34.33 18.91
N LEU A 154 45.12 33.10 19.46
CA LEU A 154 45.79 32.81 20.72
C LEU A 154 47.27 33.20 20.67
N GLU A 155 48.01 32.79 19.65
CA GLU A 155 49.42 33.15 19.48
C GLU A 155 49.61 34.67 19.40
N GLN A 156 48.74 35.38 18.67
CA GLN A 156 48.76 36.84 18.60
C GLN A 156 48.41 37.50 19.93
N ALA A 157 47.46 36.96 20.69
CA ALA A 157 47.10 37.45 22.01
C ALA A 157 48.26 37.24 23.01
N GLU A 158 48.89 36.07 23.00
CA GLU A 158 50.06 35.76 23.82
C GLU A 158 51.25 36.66 23.50
N ALA A 159 51.50 36.95 22.21
CA ALA A 159 52.54 37.88 21.80
C ALA A 159 52.26 39.30 22.31
N ARG A 160 51.00 39.77 22.21
CA ARG A 160 50.56 41.06 22.75
C ARG A 160 50.72 41.13 24.27
N ILE A 161 50.29 40.10 25.00
CA ILE A 161 50.43 40.02 26.46
C ILE A 161 51.90 40.06 26.87
N ARG A 162 52.77 39.30 26.19
CA ARG A 162 54.22 39.34 26.43
C ARG A 162 54.79 40.74 26.21
N GLY A 163 54.44 41.40 25.10
CA GLY A 163 54.87 42.77 24.82
C GLY A 163 54.41 43.77 25.87
N LEU A 164 53.14 43.72 26.29
CA LEU A 164 52.61 44.58 27.35
C LEU A 164 53.31 44.33 28.69
N ARG A 165 53.57 43.07 29.04
CA ARG A 165 54.30 42.70 30.24
C ARG A 165 55.72 43.28 30.20
N ASP A 166 56.43 43.10 29.11
CA ASP A 166 57.81 43.56 28.99
C ASP A 166 57.90 45.08 29.04
N GLN A 167 56.94 45.79 28.42
CA GLN A 167 56.81 47.24 28.52
C GLN A 167 56.49 47.69 29.95
N ALA A 168 55.54 47.03 30.63
CA ALA A 168 55.20 47.33 32.03
C ALA A 168 56.40 47.12 32.96
N MET A 169 57.14 46.02 32.80
CA MET A 169 58.35 45.74 33.58
C MET A 169 59.45 46.77 33.30
N SER A 170 59.59 47.24 32.05
CA SER A 170 60.51 48.33 31.71
C SER A 170 60.12 49.64 32.39
N ASN A 171 58.83 49.99 32.39
CA ASN A 171 58.32 51.20 33.05
C ASN A 171 58.54 51.12 34.57
N VAL A 172 58.31 49.96 35.19
CA VAL A 172 58.59 49.75 36.62
C VAL A 172 60.08 49.92 36.93
N ARG A 173 60.99 49.40 36.09
CA ARG A 173 62.43 49.63 36.26
C ARG A 173 62.79 51.11 36.18
N GLY A 174 62.22 51.84 35.22
CA GLY A 174 62.41 53.29 35.10
C GLY A 174 61.96 54.04 36.35
N ILE A 175 60.73 53.79 36.82
CA ILE A 175 60.19 54.41 38.04
C ILE A 175 61.06 54.05 39.27
N ALA A 176 61.52 52.80 39.37
CA ALA A 176 62.39 52.37 40.46
C ALA A 176 63.75 53.08 40.42
N ALA A 177 64.35 53.25 39.23
CA ALA A 177 65.60 53.99 39.05
C ALA A 177 65.44 55.47 39.44
N ASP A 178 64.40 56.13 38.92
CA ASP A 178 64.10 57.53 39.21
C ASP A 178 63.84 57.75 40.72
N THR A 179 63.13 56.81 41.37
CA THR A 179 62.86 56.87 42.81
C THR A 179 64.13 56.63 43.62
N ALA A 180 64.98 55.69 43.22
CA ALA A 180 66.27 55.42 43.88
C ALA A 180 67.22 56.62 43.77
N GLU A 181 67.31 57.26 42.59
CA GLU A 181 68.07 58.48 42.38
C GLU A 181 67.59 59.60 43.31
N ALA A 182 66.28 59.83 43.37
CA ALA A 182 65.69 60.84 44.24
C ALA A 182 65.98 60.58 45.74
N MET A 183 65.93 59.32 46.18
CA MET A 183 66.26 58.94 47.55
C MET A 183 67.74 59.17 47.87
N VAL A 184 68.67 58.74 47.01
CA VAL A 184 70.12 58.90 47.23
C VAL A 184 70.52 60.38 47.20
N ALA A 185 69.96 61.16 46.27
CA ALA A 185 70.20 62.60 46.21
C ALA A 185 69.73 63.32 47.49
N LYS A 186 68.59 62.91 48.06
CA LYS A 186 68.08 63.44 49.34
C LYS A 186 68.94 63.05 50.54
N LEU A 187 69.51 61.85 50.56
CA LEU A 187 70.32 61.33 51.67
C LEU A 187 71.78 61.81 51.66
N THR A 188 72.38 61.95 50.47
CA THR A 188 73.82 62.24 50.33
C THR A 188 74.13 63.66 49.87
N GLY A 189 73.12 64.39 49.36
CA GLY A 189 73.28 65.76 48.85
C GLY A 189 73.98 65.85 47.48
N GLN A 190 74.38 64.72 46.88
CA GLN A 190 74.91 64.65 45.52
C GLN A 190 74.08 63.68 44.67
N ALA A 191 73.88 64.02 43.40
CA ALA A 191 73.20 63.13 42.46
C ALA A 191 74.15 61.97 42.07
N PRO A 192 73.79 60.70 42.32
CA PRO A 192 74.58 59.56 41.86
C PRO A 192 74.57 59.46 40.34
N SER A 193 75.59 58.83 39.75
CA SER A 193 75.62 58.65 38.30
C SER A 193 74.57 57.63 37.86
N ARG A 194 73.88 57.91 36.74
CA ARG A 194 72.83 57.03 36.19
C ARG A 194 73.36 55.62 35.87
N ALA A 195 74.63 55.54 35.48
CA ALA A 195 75.31 54.27 35.19
C ALA A 195 75.48 53.38 36.45
N ASP A 196 75.71 53.97 37.62
CA ASP A 196 75.86 53.20 38.87
C ASP A 196 74.52 52.65 39.37
N ILE A 197 73.43 53.41 39.17
CA ILE A 197 72.06 52.98 39.51
C ILE A 197 71.63 51.83 38.59
N ASP A 198 71.87 51.95 37.28
CA ASP A 198 71.53 50.91 36.31
C ASP A 198 72.33 49.62 36.55
N ALA A 199 73.62 49.74 36.91
CA ALA A 199 74.45 48.59 37.27
C ALA A 199 73.94 47.88 38.55
N ALA A 200 73.53 48.63 39.57
CA ALA A 200 72.98 48.07 40.81
C ALA A 200 71.61 47.40 40.60
N LEU A 201 70.75 47.97 39.76
CA LEU A 201 69.46 47.38 39.40
C LEU A 201 69.63 46.10 38.56
N ALA A 202 70.57 46.09 37.61
CA ALA A 202 70.87 44.92 36.79
C ALA A 202 71.38 43.75 37.64
N GLY A 203 72.33 43.99 38.55
CA GLY A 203 72.88 42.98 39.45
C GLY A 203 71.84 42.31 40.36
N ARG A 204 70.80 43.05 40.78
CA ARG A 204 69.69 42.50 41.58
C ARG A 204 68.68 41.67 40.78
N THR A 205 68.52 41.92 39.48
CA THR A 205 67.60 41.12 38.65
C THR A 205 68.14 39.73 38.32
N THR A 206 69.47 39.55 38.32
CA THR A 206 70.11 38.23 38.12
C THR A 206 70.04 37.32 39.35
N GLU A 207 69.84 37.85 40.55
CA GLU A 207 69.77 37.07 41.79
C GLU A 207 68.37 36.54 42.12
N GLY A 208 67.32 37.10 41.51
CA GLY A 208 65.92 36.65 41.67
C GLY A 208 65.37 35.76 40.54
N ALA A 209 66.20 35.42 39.54
CA ALA A 209 65.83 34.60 38.38
C ALA A 209 66.49 33.20 38.38
N ALA A 210 67.18 32.83 39.47
CA ALA A 210 67.64 31.47 39.77
C ALA A 210 66.69 30.84 40.80
#